data_AF-A0A358DDY2-F1
#
_entry.id   AF-A0A358DDY2-F1
#
_cell.length_a   1.000
_cell.length_b   1.000
_cell.length_c   1.000
_cell.angle_alpha   90.00
_cell.angle_beta   90.00
_cell.angle_gamma   90.00
#
_symmetry.space_group_name_H-M   'P 1'
#
loop_
_entity.id
_entity.type
_entity.pdbx_description
1 polymer ?
#
loop_
_entity_poly.entity_id
_entity_poly.type
_entity_poly.pdbx_seq_one_letter_code
_entity_poly.pdbx_strand_id
1 'polypeptide(L)' 'MGLFEIFSKKKKETLDQGLEKTKENIFSRLTRAVAGKSRVDDDVLDELEEILVTSDVGVDTTLK' A
#
# COMPACT_ATOMS: atom_id res chain seq x y z
N MET A 1 26.97 5.07 17.68
CA MET A 1 25.80 5.40 16.86
C MET A 1 25.81 4.73 15.47
N GLY A 2 26.95 4.59 14.78
CA GLY A 2 26.97 4.02 13.42
C GLY A 2 26.60 2.54 13.24
N LEU A 3 26.92 1.65 14.20
CA LEU A 3 26.57 0.21 14.08
C LEU A 3 25.05 -0.05 14.18
N PHE A 4 24.34 0.75 14.99
CA PHE A 4 22.88 0.64 15.14
C PHE A 4 22.17 1.12 13.88
N GLU A 5 22.67 2.18 13.23
CA GLU A 5 22.16 2.68 11.95
C GLU A 5 22.40 1.69 10.79
N ILE A 6 23.55 1.01 10.76
CA ILE A 6 23.83 -0.01 9.74
C ILE A 6 22.87 -1.21 9.88
N PHE A 7 22.61 -1.64 11.12
CA PHE A 7 21.69 -2.73 11.39
C PHE A 7 20.23 -2.37 11.10
N SER A 8 19.80 -1.15 11.42
CA SER A 8 18.45 -0.68 11.08
C SER A 8 18.26 -0.53 9.56
N LYS A 9 19.28 -0.05 8.83
CA LYS A 9 19.25 0.05 7.37
C LYS A 9 19.11 -1.32 6.70
N LYS A 10 19.89 -2.32 7.11
CA LYS A 10 19.81 -3.68 6.57
C LYS A 10 18.43 -4.32 6.82
N LYS A 11 17.85 -4.11 8.00
CA LYS A 11 16.48 -4.57 8.31
C LYS A 11 15.45 -3.91 7.41
N LYS A 12 15.57 -2.60 7.18
CA LYS A 12 14.70 -1.87 6.26
C LYS A 12 14.79 -2.41 4.84
N GLU A 13 16.00 -2.59 4.32
CA GLU A 13 16.21 -3.16 2.97
C GLU A 13 15.59 -4.56 2.84
N THR A 14 15.72 -5.40 3.87
CA THR A 14 15.12 -6.74 3.87
C THR A 14 13.59 -6.68 3.93
N LEU A 15 13.03 -5.76 4.71
CA LEU A 15 11.58 -5.54 4.79
C LEU A 15 11.03 -5.01 3.46
N ASP A 16 11.71 -4.03 2.86
CA ASP A 16 11.33 -3.43 1.58
C ASP A 16 11.34 -4.48 0.46
N GLN A 17 12.36 -5.35 0.41
CA GLN A 17 12.42 -6.49 -0.51
C GLN A 17 11.30 -7.51 -0.24
N GLY A 18 11.02 -7.82 1.03
CA GLY A 18 9.96 -8.77 1.40
C GLY A 18 8.56 -8.28 1.02
N LEU A 19 8.34 -6.97 1.03
CA LEU A 19 7.05 -6.34 0.71
C LEU A 19 6.95 -5.83 -0.72
N GLU A 20 8.00 -5.96 -1.53
CA GLU A 20 8.10 -5.40 -2.89
C GLU A 20 6.90 -5.81 -3.75
N LYS A 21 6.59 -7.11 -3.81
CA LYS A 21 5.47 -7.64 -4.60
C LYS A 21 4.10 -7.13 -4.12
N THR A 22 3.89 -7.06 -2.80
CA THR A 22 2.64 -6.55 -2.23
C THR A 22 2.47 -5.08 -2.58
N LYS A 23 3.55 -4.30 -2.44
CA LYS A 23 3.57 -2.89 -2.81
C LYS A 23 3.27 -2.70 -4.30
N GLU A 24 3.96 -3.41 -5.18
CA GLU A 24 3.72 -3.34 -6.63
C GLU A 24 2.27 -3.67 -7.00
N ASN A 25 1.71 -4.73 -6.42
CA ASN A 25 0.34 -5.14 -6.68
C ASN A 25 -0.69 -4.09 -6.23
N ILE A 26 -0.55 -3.55 -5.01
CA ILE A 26 -1.45 -2.52 -4.47
C ILE A 26 -1.33 -1.24 -5.30
N PHE A 27 -0.11 -0.77 -5.57
CA PHE A 27 0.10 0.43 -6.39
C PHE A 27 -0.47 0.28 -7.80
N SER A 28 -0.33 -0.89 -8.42
CA SER A 28 -0.88 -1.16 -9.76
C SER A 28 -2.41 -1.12 -9.77
N ARG A 29 -3.08 -1.65 -8.75
CA ARG A 29 -4.54 -1.58 -8.59
C ARG A 29 -4.99 -0.14 -8.37
N LEU A 30 -4.33 0.57 -7.44
CA LEU A 30 -4.66 1.95 -7.12
C LEU A 30 -4.49 2.88 -8.33
N THR A 31 -3.40 2.73 -9.08
CA THR A 31 -3.13 3.52 -10.29
C THR A 31 -4.23 3.35 -11.33
N ARG A 32 -4.81 2.15 -11.45
CA ARG A 32 -5.92 1.89 -12.37
C ARG A 32 -7.22 2.53 -11.91
N ALA A 33 -7.56 2.41 -10.62
CA ALA A 33 -8.76 3.00 -10.04
C ALA A 33 -8.81 4.54 -10.19
N VAL A 34 -7.66 5.20 -10.01
CA VAL A 34 -7.59 6.67 -10.12
C VAL A 34 -7.28 7.18 -11.53
N ALA A 35 -7.10 6.30 -12.51
CA ALA A 35 -6.72 6.70 -13.86
C ALA A 35 -7.81 7.57 -14.52
N GLY A 36 -7.45 8.81 -14.87
CA GLY A 36 -8.39 9.76 -15.48
C GLY A 36 -9.32 10.46 -14.48
N LYS A 37 -9.22 10.18 -13.18
CA LYS A 37 -9.90 10.92 -12.11
C LYS A 37 -9.03 12.13 -11.73
N SER A 38 -9.65 13.31 -11.63
CA SER A 38 -8.96 14.57 -11.27
C SER A 38 -9.14 14.99 -9.81
N ARG A 39 -10.07 14.34 -9.12
CA ARG A 39 -10.41 14.56 -7.71
C ARG A 39 -10.69 13.22 -7.06
N VAL A 40 -10.51 13.17 -5.74
CA VAL A 40 -10.95 12.07 -4.90
C VAL A 40 -12.40 12.36 -4.53
N ASP A 41 -13.32 11.61 -5.13
CA ASP A 41 -14.75 11.64 -4.90
C ASP A 41 -15.22 10.30 -4.28
N ASP A 42 -16.51 10.19 -3.99
CA ASP A 42 -17.08 9.00 -3.35
C ASP A 42 -16.84 7.74 -4.19
N ASP A 43 -16.94 7.81 -5.52
CA ASP A 43 -16.64 6.69 -6.42
C ASP A 43 -15.18 6.20 -6.26
N VAL A 44 -14.22 7.13 -6.12
CA VAL A 44 -12.81 6.78 -5.91
C VAL A 44 -12.59 6.15 -4.53
N LEU A 45 -13.33 6.59 -3.52
CA LEU A 45 -13.25 6.02 -2.17
C LEU A 45 -13.82 4.60 -2.12
N ASP A 46 -14.93 4.35 -2.80
CA ASP A 46 -15.53 3.02 -2.92
C ASP A 46 -14.56 2.04 -3.63
N GLU A 47 -13.91 2.47 -4.72
CA GLU A 47 -12.94 1.62 -5.43
C GLU A 47 -11.67 1.38 -4.60
N LEU A 48 -11.25 2.38 -3.80
CA LEU A 48 -10.16 2.21 -2.84
C LEU A 48 -10.53 1.21 -1.74
N GLU A 49 -11.75 1.24 -1.21
CA GLU A 49 -12.24 0.28 -0.23
C GLU A 49 -12.14 -1.15 -0.79
N GLU A 50 -12.63 -1.39 -2.00
CA GLU A 50 -12.54 -2.69 -2.66
C GLU A 50 -11.09 -3.16 -2.79
N ILE A 51 -10.18 -2.29 -3.21
CA ILE A 51 -8.76 -2.60 -3.34
C ILE A 51 -8.14 -3.00 -1.99
N LEU A 52 -8.47 -2.29 -0.91
CA LEU A 52 -7.93 -2.57 0.41
C LEU A 52 -8.49 -3.88 0.98
N VAL A 53 -9.80 -4.11 0.87
CA VAL A 53 -10.43 -5.36 1.33
C VAL A 53 -9.86 -6.57 0.57
N THR A 54 -9.68 -6.46 -0.74
CA THR A 54 -9.10 -7.55 -1.57
C THR A 54 -7.58 -7.72 -1.40
N SER A 55 -6.91 -6.79 -0.72
CA SER A 55 -5.48 -6.87 -0.38
C SER A 55 -5.22 -7.42 1.02
N ASP A 56 -6.19 -8.16 1.57
CA ASP A 56 -6.12 -8.80 2.90
C ASP A 56 -5.96 -7.81 4.08
N VAL A 57 -6.38 -6.55 3.91
CA VAL A 57 -6.39 -5.55 5.02
C VAL A 57 -7.53 -5.81 6.00
N GLY A 58 -8.64 -6.38 5.50
CA GLY A 58 -9.83 -6.71 6.27
C GLY A 58 -10.83 -5.55 6.39
N VAL A 59 -12.12 -5.89 6.41
CA VAL A 59 -13.24 -4.94 6.40
C VAL A 59 -13.19 -3.95 7.57
N ASP A 60 -13.00 -4.47 8.78
CA ASP A 60 -12.97 -3.65 10.00
C ASP A 60 -11.80 -2.65 10.02
N THR A 61 -10.69 -2.98 9.33
CA THR A 61 -9.52 -2.11 9.25
C THR A 61 -9.69 -1.07 8.16
N THR A 62 -10.33 -1.43 7.04
CA THR A 62 -10.58 -0.52 5.92
C THR A 62 -11.61 0.56 6.27
N LEU A 63 -12.62 0.24 7.09
CA LEU A 63 -13.72 1.15 7.44
C LEU A 63 -13.46 2.04 8.67
N LYS A 64 -12.29 1.93 9.32
CA LYS A 64 -11.92 2.72 10.52
C LYS A 64 -11.12 3.97 10.17
#